data_AF-A0A3R9U430-F1
#
_entry.id   AF-A0A3R9U430-F1
#
_cell.length_a   1.000
_cell.length_b   1.000
_cell.length_c   1.000
_cell.angle_alpha   90.00
_cell.angle_beta   90.00
_cell.angle_gamma   90.00
#
_symmetry.space_group_name_H-M   'P 1'
#
loop_
_entity.id
_entity.type
_entity.pdbx_description
1 polymer ?
#
loop_
_entity_poly.entity_id
_entity_poly.type
_entity_poly.pdbx_seq_one_letter_code
_entity_poly.pdbx_strand_id
1 'polypeptide(L)'
;MPSDGSRRGSDDVQGAGFGGLLRRHRREAGLSQEKLAELAGLSVDAIAALERGRRRAPRAHTLRLLTDALRLGDPDRALLTAAARREADSARGPVRQPPAPISELIGRTTELNATSRLLGQGITRLLTLTGPGGVGKTRLTLALASKVSDSFPDGVCWVPLAAVTDSAAVAPTLATSIGMHLLESTRLVEEIAEQIGRST
;
A
#
# COMPACT_ATOMS: atom_id res chain seq x y z
N MET A 1 -4.69 42.58 -21.97
CA MET A 1 -4.61 41.25 -22.59
C MET A 1 -4.55 40.20 -21.49
N PRO A 2 -5.63 39.47 -21.19
CA PRO A 2 -5.60 38.43 -20.17
C PRO A 2 -5.06 37.13 -20.75
N SER A 3 -4.11 36.53 -20.04
CA SER A 3 -3.52 35.22 -20.29
C SER A 3 -4.47 34.11 -19.81
N ASP A 4 -5.12 33.45 -20.76
CA ASP A 4 -5.79 32.16 -20.58
C ASP A 4 -4.76 31.06 -20.90
N GLY A 5 -4.37 30.26 -19.90
CA GLY A 5 -3.30 29.27 -20.11
C GLY A 5 -2.86 28.47 -18.90
N SER A 6 -3.77 28.00 -18.04
CA SER A 6 -3.38 27.08 -16.95
C SER A 6 -4.44 26.06 -16.53
N ARG A 7 -5.35 25.66 -17.44
CA ARG A 7 -6.35 24.61 -17.16
C ARG A 7 -6.24 23.33 -18.00
N ARG A 8 -5.20 23.16 -18.83
CA ARG A 8 -5.06 22.00 -19.74
C ARG A 8 -4.27 20.79 -19.20
N GLY A 9 -3.69 20.86 -17.99
CA GLY A 9 -2.83 19.80 -17.46
C GLY A 9 -3.49 18.73 -16.59
N SER A 10 -4.70 18.98 -16.06
CA SER A 10 -5.36 18.08 -15.10
C SER A 10 -6.35 17.09 -15.70
N ASP A 11 -6.81 17.32 -16.94
CA ASP A 11 -7.85 16.50 -17.58
C ASP A 11 -7.28 15.31 -18.38
N ASP A 12 -6.05 15.42 -18.92
CA ASP A 12 -5.40 14.30 -19.64
C ASP A 12 -5.00 13.14 -18.73
N VAL A 13 -4.81 13.39 -17.42
CA VAL A 13 -4.52 12.34 -16.42
C VAL A 13 -5.78 11.56 -16.03
N GLN A 14 -6.97 12.16 -16.16
CA GLN A 14 -8.26 11.54 -15.79
C GLN A 14 -8.69 10.43 -16.77
N GLY A 15 -8.18 10.44 -18.00
CA GLY A 15 -8.44 9.40 -19.01
C GLY A 15 -7.58 8.14 -18.86
N ALA A 16 -6.43 8.24 -18.20
CA ALA A 16 -5.45 7.16 -18.07
C ALA A 16 -5.46 6.43 -16.70
N GLY A 17 -6.16 7.01 -15.71
CA GLY A 17 -6.31 6.41 -14.37
C GLY A 17 -7.31 5.25 -14.32
N PHE A 18 -7.38 4.59 -13.16
CA PHE A 18 -8.31 3.49 -12.89
C PHE A 18 -9.76 3.87 -13.23
N GLY A 19 -10.21 5.05 -12.80
CA GLY A 19 -11.57 5.53 -13.06
C GLY A 19 -11.89 5.70 -14.55
N GLY A 20 -10.91 6.18 -15.33
CA GLY A 20 -11.03 6.32 -16.79
C GLY A 20 -11.14 4.97 -17.50
N LEU A 21 -10.29 4.01 -17.11
CA LEU A 21 -10.33 2.63 -17.62
C LEU A 21 -11.65 1.92 -17.27
N LEU A 22 -12.10 2.05 -16.02
CA LEU A 22 -13.38 1.51 -15.58
C LEU A 22 -14.54 2.04 -16.43
N ARG A 23 -14.58 3.37 -16.62
CA ARG A 23 -15.59 4.05 -17.45
C ARG A 23 -15.54 3.60 -18.91
N ARG A 24 -14.34 3.41 -19.47
CA ARG A 24 -14.15 2.94 -20.85
C ARG A 24 -14.72 1.53 -21.02
N HIS A 25 -14.26 0.58 -20.20
CA HIS A 25 -14.73 -0.80 -20.28
C HIS A 25 -16.24 -0.94 -20.04
N ARG A 26 -16.80 -0.17 -19.11
CA ARG A 26 -18.25 -0.14 -18.89
C ARG A 26 -19.00 0.30 -20.16
N ARG A 27 -18.51 1.33 -20.85
CA ARG A 27 -19.14 1.87 -22.07
C ARG A 27 -19.00 0.91 -23.25
N GLU A 28 -17.85 0.26 -23.40
CA GLU A 28 -17.63 -0.79 -24.41
C GLU A 28 -18.56 -1.99 -24.20
N ALA A 29 -18.83 -2.35 -22.94
CA ALA A 29 -19.80 -3.37 -22.58
C ALA A 29 -21.27 -2.92 -22.71
N GLY A 30 -21.53 -1.66 -23.11
CA GLY A 30 -22.88 -1.10 -23.25
C GLY A 30 -23.64 -0.93 -21.92
N LEU A 31 -22.94 -0.94 -20.79
CA LEU A 31 -23.56 -0.89 -19.47
C LEU A 31 -23.73 0.56 -18.99
N SER A 32 -24.87 0.88 -18.38
CA SER A 32 -25.02 2.10 -17.58
C SER A 32 -24.31 1.95 -16.24
N GLN A 33 -24.12 3.06 -15.49
CA GLN A 33 -23.56 2.97 -14.14
C GLN A 33 -24.47 2.16 -13.21
N GLU A 34 -25.79 2.31 -13.36
CA GLU A 34 -26.81 1.56 -12.63
C GLU A 34 -26.71 0.07 -12.93
N LYS A 35 -26.58 -0.30 -14.21
CA LYS A 35 -26.52 -1.72 -14.59
C LYS A 35 -25.22 -2.37 -14.11
N LEU A 36 -24.09 -1.68 -14.18
CA LEU A 36 -22.83 -2.17 -13.63
C LEU A 36 -22.92 -2.32 -12.10
N ALA A 37 -23.52 -1.35 -11.41
CA ALA A 37 -23.72 -1.39 -9.97
C ALA A 37 -24.55 -2.61 -9.54
N GLU A 38 -25.67 -2.86 -10.23
CA GLU A 38 -26.52 -4.04 -10.04
C GLU A 38 -25.74 -5.35 -10.22
N LEU A 39 -25.00 -5.49 -11.34
CA LEU A 39 -24.23 -6.69 -11.65
C LEU A 39 -23.06 -6.93 -10.68
N ALA A 40 -22.44 -5.86 -10.18
CA ALA A 40 -21.32 -5.94 -9.25
C ALA A 40 -21.75 -6.01 -7.77
N GLY A 41 -23.05 -5.87 -7.46
CA GLY A 41 -23.53 -5.77 -6.08
C GLY A 41 -23.04 -4.52 -5.35
N LEU A 42 -22.88 -3.40 -6.07
CA LEU A 42 -22.39 -2.11 -5.56
C LEU A 42 -23.47 -1.03 -5.69
N SER A 43 -23.31 0.12 -5.03
CA SER A 43 -24.19 1.28 -5.26
C SER A 43 -23.77 2.07 -6.48
N VAL A 44 -24.73 2.72 -7.15
CA VAL A 44 -24.47 3.62 -8.30
C VAL A 44 -23.49 4.72 -7.91
N ASP A 45 -23.65 5.30 -6.72
CA ASP A 45 -22.73 6.30 -6.17
C ASP A 45 -21.30 5.77 -5.99
N ALA A 46 -21.14 4.50 -5.62
CA ALA A 46 -19.82 3.89 -5.52
C ALA A 46 -19.16 3.79 -6.90
N ILE A 47 -19.90 3.35 -7.92
CA ILE A 47 -19.41 3.33 -9.32
C ILE A 47 -19.05 4.74 -9.78
N ALA A 48 -19.94 5.72 -9.58
CA ALA A 48 -19.70 7.10 -9.98
C ALA A 48 -18.51 7.72 -9.25
N ALA A 49 -18.30 7.40 -7.96
CA ALA A 49 -17.13 7.86 -7.20
C ALA A 49 -15.81 7.25 -7.70
N LEU A 50 -15.83 5.98 -8.11
CA LEU A 50 -14.68 5.31 -8.72
C LEU A 50 -14.35 5.88 -10.09
N GLU A 51 -15.34 6.01 -10.99
CA GLU A 51 -15.13 6.57 -12.34
C GLU A 51 -14.64 8.02 -12.32
N ARG A 52 -15.06 8.81 -11.33
CA ARG A 52 -14.62 10.21 -11.13
C ARG A 52 -13.29 10.33 -10.39
N GLY A 53 -12.66 9.22 -9.99
CA GLY A 53 -11.40 9.24 -9.23
C GLY A 53 -11.51 9.88 -7.84
N ARG A 54 -12.72 10.00 -7.28
CA ARG A 54 -12.93 10.37 -5.87
C ARG A 54 -12.54 9.22 -4.94
N ARG A 55 -12.63 7.99 -5.44
CA ARG A 55 -12.07 6.78 -4.82
C ARG A 55 -11.04 6.19 -5.77
N ARG A 56 -9.77 6.33 -5.41
CA ARG A 56 -8.63 6.00 -6.27
C ARG A 56 -8.13 4.56 -6.07
N ALA A 57 -8.41 3.97 -4.91
CA ALA A 57 -7.93 2.64 -4.56
C ALA A 57 -9.08 1.73 -4.08
N PRO A 58 -9.83 1.09 -4.99
CA PRO A 58 -10.82 0.09 -4.59
C PRO A 58 -10.15 -1.11 -3.91
N ARG A 59 -10.85 -1.73 -2.95
CA ARG A 59 -10.40 -2.97 -2.31
C ARG A 59 -10.33 -4.10 -3.34
N ALA A 60 -9.45 -5.08 -3.11
CA ALA A 60 -9.27 -6.24 -3.99
C ALA A 60 -10.57 -7.02 -4.26
N HIS A 61 -11.45 -7.11 -3.26
CA HIS A 61 -12.77 -7.72 -3.45
C HIS A 61 -13.66 -6.90 -4.39
N THR A 62 -13.74 -5.58 -4.20
CA THR A 62 -14.47 -4.67 -5.10
C THR A 62 -13.94 -4.73 -6.52
N LEU A 63 -12.62 -4.77 -6.69
CA LEU A 63 -12.00 -4.90 -8.01
C LEU A 63 -12.42 -6.21 -8.70
N ARG A 64 -12.43 -7.34 -7.98
CA ARG A 64 -12.90 -8.62 -8.51
C ARG A 64 -14.36 -8.55 -8.97
N LEU A 65 -15.25 -8.01 -8.13
CA LEU A 65 -16.66 -7.81 -8.48
C LEU A 65 -16.85 -7.00 -9.76
N LEU A 66 -16.08 -5.92 -9.92
CA LEU A 66 -16.11 -5.10 -11.14
C LEU A 66 -15.61 -5.86 -12.36
N THR A 67 -14.47 -6.55 -12.25
CA THR A 67 -13.92 -7.34 -13.38
C THR A 67 -14.85 -8.47 -13.82
N ASP A 68 -15.57 -9.07 -12.88
CA ASP A 68 -16.53 -10.14 -13.15
C ASP A 68 -17.81 -9.60 -13.78
N ALA A 69 -18.35 -8.51 -13.25
CA ALA A 69 -19.53 -7.84 -13.80
C ALA A 69 -19.30 -7.30 -15.22
N LEU A 70 -18.10 -6.80 -15.51
CA LEU A 70 -17.69 -6.35 -16.85
C LEU A 70 -17.30 -7.49 -17.79
N ARG A 71 -17.18 -8.73 -17.29
CA ARG A 71 -16.74 -9.91 -18.04
C ARG A 71 -15.43 -9.67 -18.80
N LEU A 72 -14.50 -8.96 -18.17
CA LEU A 72 -13.20 -8.65 -18.79
C LEU A 72 -12.39 -9.93 -19.03
N GLY A 73 -11.71 -9.98 -20.17
CA GLY A 73 -10.67 -10.98 -20.43
C GLY A 73 -9.39 -10.68 -19.66
N ASP A 74 -8.48 -11.65 -19.58
CA ASP A 74 -7.20 -11.54 -18.86
C ASP A 74 -6.37 -10.28 -19.15
N PRO A 75 -6.19 -9.82 -20.41
CA PRO A 75 -5.40 -8.60 -20.64
C PRO A 75 -6.05 -7.35 -20.04
N ASP A 76 -7.36 -7.17 -20.19
CA ASP A 76 -8.08 -6.01 -19.65
C ASP A 76 -8.18 -6.06 -18.12
N ARG A 77 -8.35 -7.26 -17.55
CA ARG A 77 -8.28 -7.48 -16.10
C ARG A 77 -6.93 -7.08 -15.55
N ALA A 78 -5.84 -7.47 -16.21
CA ALA A 78 -4.49 -7.12 -15.80
C ALA A 78 -4.24 -5.61 -15.86
N LEU A 79 -4.69 -4.95 -16.94
CA LEU A 79 -4.57 -3.51 -17.10
C LEU A 79 -5.32 -2.73 -16.03
N LEU A 80 -6.60 -3.08 -15.79
CA LEU A 80 -7.42 -2.42 -14.77
C LEU A 80 -6.86 -2.65 -13.35
N THR A 81 -6.36 -3.86 -13.08
CA THR A 81 -5.70 -4.19 -11.81
C THR A 81 -4.41 -3.41 -11.61
N ALA A 82 -3.57 -3.29 -12.64
CA ALA A 82 -2.33 -2.52 -12.58
C ALA A 82 -2.62 -1.03 -12.35
N ALA A 83 -3.68 -0.48 -12.95
CA ALA A 83 -4.10 0.90 -12.71
C ALA A 83 -4.61 1.11 -11.27
N ALA A 84 -5.44 0.20 -10.75
CA ALA A 84 -5.90 0.25 -9.36
C ALA A 84 -4.72 0.16 -8.36
N ARG A 85 -3.72 -0.68 -8.65
CA ARG A 85 -2.49 -0.78 -7.84
C ARG A 85 -1.69 0.52 -7.86
N ARG A 86 -1.42 1.09 -9.05
CA ARG A 86 -0.70 2.38 -9.15
C ARG A 86 -1.39 3.50 -8.38
N GLU A 87 -2.71 3.58 -8.44
CA GLU A 87 -3.46 4.59 -7.68
C GLU A 87 -3.46 4.31 -6.18
N ALA A 88 -3.45 3.05 -5.75
CA ALA A 88 -3.25 2.67 -4.36
C ALA A 88 -1.84 3.04 -3.87
N ASP A 89 -0.81 2.80 -4.68
CA ASP A 89 0.58 3.15 -4.36
C ASP A 89 0.78 4.67 -4.32
N SER A 90 0.16 5.40 -5.24
CA SER A 90 0.20 6.87 -5.24
C SER A 90 -0.59 7.50 -4.09
N ALA A 91 -1.59 6.78 -3.55
CA ALA A 91 -2.34 7.20 -2.37
C ALA A 91 -1.65 6.80 -1.06
N ARG A 92 -0.62 5.95 -1.08
CA ARG A 92 0.24 5.72 0.08
C ARG A 92 1.18 6.91 0.23
N GLY A 93 1.26 7.43 1.46
CA GLY A 93 2.35 8.32 1.84
C GLY A 93 3.70 7.60 1.78
N PRO A 94 4.81 8.35 1.79
CA PRO A 94 6.14 7.74 1.84
C PRO A 94 6.26 6.86 3.09
N VAL A 95 6.64 5.59 2.89
CA VAL A 95 6.95 4.68 4.00
C VAL A 95 8.24 5.16 4.66
N ARG A 96 8.24 5.22 5.99
CA ARG A 96 9.39 5.67 6.76
C ARG A 96 10.55 4.68 6.63
N GLN A 97 11.62 5.11 5.98
CA GLN A 97 12.81 4.31 5.79
C GLN A 97 13.59 4.13 7.11
N PRO A 98 14.29 2.99 7.29
CA PRO A 98 15.25 2.84 8.39
C PRO A 98 16.33 3.92 8.36
N PRO A 99 16.76 4.41 9.53
CA PRO A 99 17.94 5.27 9.62
C PRO A 99 19.15 4.63 8.94
N ALA A 100 19.88 5.42 8.16
CA ALA A 100 21.11 4.96 7.54
C ALA A 100 22.13 4.55 8.62
N PRO A 101 22.77 3.38 8.50
CA PRO A 101 23.83 3.00 9.42
C PRO A 101 25.00 3.98 9.33
N ILE A 102 25.45 4.49 10.48
CA ILE A 102 26.53 5.49 10.58
C ILE A 102 27.92 4.82 10.46
N SER A 103 27.99 3.50 10.63
CA SER A 103 29.22 2.71 10.51
C SER A 103 28.89 1.27 10.14
N GLU A 104 29.87 0.53 9.63
CA GLU A 104 29.74 -0.91 9.41
C GLU A 104 29.47 -1.68 10.71
N LEU A 105 28.79 -2.82 10.57
CA LEU A 105 28.48 -3.71 11.68
C LEU A 105 29.63 -4.70 11.89
N ILE A 106 30.44 -4.47 12.93
CA ILE A 106 31.61 -5.30 13.24
C ILE A 106 31.21 -6.52 14.09
N GLY A 107 31.73 -7.70 13.73
CA GLY A 107 31.68 -8.91 14.58
C GLY A 107 30.32 -9.57 14.75
N ARG A 108 29.33 -9.24 13.90
CA ARG A 108 27.94 -9.75 13.98
C ARG A 108 27.45 -10.42 12.71
N THR A 109 28.38 -10.84 11.85
CA THR A 109 28.06 -11.46 10.56
C THR A 109 27.26 -12.75 10.73
N THR A 110 27.55 -13.53 11.77
CA THR A 110 26.85 -14.79 12.07
C THR A 110 25.39 -14.54 12.42
N GLU A 111 25.11 -13.62 13.34
CA GLU A 111 23.75 -13.28 13.76
C GLU A 111 22.96 -12.62 12.63
N LEU A 112 23.62 -11.75 11.85
CA LEU A 112 23.02 -11.15 10.66
C LEU A 112 22.59 -12.22 9.66
N ASN A 113 23.47 -13.18 9.34
CA ASN A 113 23.14 -14.27 8.42
C ASN A 113 22.07 -15.22 8.97
N ALA A 114 22.06 -15.50 10.27
CA ALA A 114 21.05 -16.33 10.91
C ALA A 114 19.67 -15.65 10.85
N THR A 115 19.60 -14.37 11.22
CA THR A 115 18.34 -13.60 11.23
C THR A 115 17.81 -13.35 9.81
N SER A 116 18.67 -13.04 8.83
CA SER A 116 18.26 -12.94 7.42
C SER A 116 17.67 -14.25 6.90
N ARG A 117 18.26 -15.39 7.26
CA ARG A 117 17.75 -16.71 6.84
C ARG A 117 16.39 -17.00 7.46
N LEU A 118 16.19 -16.68 8.73
CA LEU A 118 14.89 -16.86 9.39
C LEU A 118 13.80 -16.06 8.66
N LEU A 119 14.07 -14.81 8.30
CA LEU A 119 13.12 -13.98 7.55
C LEU A 119 12.90 -14.48 6.11
N GLY A 120 13.94 -14.97 5.44
CA GLY A 120 13.86 -15.45 4.05
C GLY A 120 13.11 -16.77 3.85
N GLN A 121 12.80 -17.52 4.91
CA GLN A 121 12.09 -18.81 4.82
C GLN A 121 10.59 -18.69 4.51
N GLY A 122 10.02 -17.48 4.49
CA GLY A 122 8.59 -17.24 4.22
C GLY A 122 7.61 -17.70 5.33
N ILE A 123 8.08 -18.48 6.30
CA ILE A 123 7.29 -18.96 7.44
C ILE A 123 7.40 -18.00 8.64
N THR A 124 8.53 -17.29 8.77
CA THR A 124 8.78 -16.36 9.88
C THR A 124 8.10 -15.02 9.63
N ARG A 125 6.96 -14.80 10.28
CA ARG A 125 6.21 -13.52 10.21
C ARG A 125 6.59 -12.52 11.30
N LEU A 126 7.23 -12.97 12.38
CA LEU A 126 7.66 -12.14 13.50
C LEU A 126 9.02 -12.63 14.02
N LEU A 127 9.98 -11.73 14.12
CA LEU A 127 11.30 -11.98 14.70
C LEU A 127 11.54 -10.98 15.83
N THR A 128 11.79 -11.49 17.03
CA THR A 128 12.10 -10.65 18.21
C THR A 128 13.57 -10.78 18.58
N LEU A 129 14.30 -9.67 18.59
CA LEU A 129 15.68 -9.61 19.05
C LEU A 129 15.73 -9.15 20.51
N THR A 130 16.17 -10.03 21.40
CA THR A 130 16.30 -9.74 22.84
C THR A 130 17.77 -9.72 23.26
N GLY A 131 18.04 -9.15 24.44
CA GLY A 131 19.39 -9.09 25.00
C GLY A 131 19.63 -7.82 25.82
N PRO A 132 20.79 -7.71 26.50
CA PRO A 132 21.11 -6.57 27.36
C PRO A 132 21.06 -5.21 26.64
N GLY A 133 20.92 -4.13 27.43
CA GLY A 133 21.10 -2.76 26.91
C GLY A 133 22.49 -2.59 26.29
N GLY A 134 22.59 -1.81 25.22
CA GLY A 134 23.89 -1.50 24.58
C GLY A 134 24.52 -2.62 23.72
N VAL A 135 24.00 -3.85 23.72
CA VAL A 135 24.58 -4.99 22.96
C VAL A 135 24.51 -4.85 21.43
N GLY A 136 23.85 -3.80 20.93
CA GLY A 136 23.79 -3.48 19.49
C GLY A 136 22.58 -4.03 18.74
N LYS A 137 21.49 -4.43 19.42
CA LYS A 137 20.26 -4.97 18.78
C LYS A 137 19.71 -4.06 17.68
N THR A 138 19.63 -2.75 17.96
CA THR A 138 19.18 -1.75 16.97
C THR A 138 20.11 -1.71 15.77
N ARG A 139 21.43 -1.72 15.99
CA ARG A 139 22.42 -1.76 14.88
C ARG A 139 22.30 -3.03 14.04
N LEU A 140 22.13 -4.19 14.67
CA LEU A 140 21.87 -5.45 13.97
C LEU A 140 20.56 -5.39 13.17
N THR A 141 19.50 -4.80 13.72
CA THR A 141 18.20 -4.65 13.03
C THR A 141 18.30 -3.75 11.82
N LEU A 142 19.04 -2.62 11.90
CA LEU A 142 19.25 -1.72 10.77
C LEU A 142 20.08 -2.39 9.66
N ALA A 143 21.13 -3.13 10.03
CA ALA A 143 21.90 -3.91 9.07
C ALA A 143 21.07 -5.03 8.42
N LEU A 144 20.22 -5.70 9.21
CA LEU A 144 19.29 -6.72 8.74
C LEU A 144 18.29 -6.14 7.75
N ALA A 145 17.65 -5.01 8.09
CA ALA A 145 16.75 -4.28 7.21
C ALA A 145 17.40 -4.02 5.85
N SER A 146 18.60 -3.42 5.84
CA SER A 146 19.33 -3.17 4.59
C SER A 146 19.65 -4.43 3.80
N LYS A 147 19.98 -5.55 4.48
CA LYS A 147 20.36 -6.81 3.84
C LYS A 147 19.17 -7.53 3.20
N VAL A 148 17.98 -7.40 3.78
CA VAL A 148 16.78 -8.10 3.28
C VAL A 148 15.91 -7.24 2.39
N SER A 149 16.15 -5.92 2.28
CA SER A 149 15.32 -5.00 1.49
C SER A 149 14.96 -5.53 0.10
N ASP A 150 15.94 -6.07 -0.64
CA ASP A 150 15.71 -6.56 -2.01
C ASP A 150 14.83 -7.83 -2.07
N SER A 151 14.68 -8.54 -0.95
CA SER A 151 13.80 -9.71 -0.83
C SER A 151 12.36 -9.35 -0.47
N PHE A 152 12.08 -8.08 -0.17
CA PHE A 152 10.74 -7.58 0.18
C PHE A 152 10.28 -6.55 -0.86
N PRO A 153 9.43 -6.93 -1.83
CA PRO A 153 8.96 -6.03 -2.90
C PRO A 153 8.26 -4.76 -2.40
N ASP A 154 7.58 -4.86 -1.25
CA ASP A 154 6.92 -3.74 -0.58
C ASP A 154 7.88 -2.86 0.25
N GLY A 155 9.16 -3.24 0.33
CA GLY A 155 10.21 -2.52 1.04
C GLY A 155 10.22 -2.76 2.55
N VAL A 156 10.97 -1.90 3.26
CA VAL A 156 11.14 -1.97 4.72
C VAL A 156 10.63 -0.69 5.37
N CYS A 157 9.84 -0.83 6.45
CA CYS A 157 9.32 0.27 7.25
C CYS A 157 9.97 0.32 8.64
N TRP A 158 10.38 1.52 9.07
CA TRP A 158 10.92 1.77 10.41
C TRP A 158 9.96 2.54 11.31
N VAL A 159 9.54 1.89 12.38
CA VAL A 159 8.55 2.40 13.34
C VAL A 159 9.23 2.74 14.67
N PRO A 160 9.38 4.04 15.03
CA PRO A 160 10.18 4.47 16.17
C PRO A 160 9.36 4.41 17.46
N LEU A 161 9.15 3.22 18.02
CA LEU A 161 8.34 3.08 19.23
C LEU A 161 9.06 3.51 20.53
N ALA A 162 10.36 3.82 20.47
CA ALA A 162 11.17 4.15 21.66
C ALA A 162 10.66 5.38 22.44
N ALA A 163 10.06 6.36 21.75
CA ALA A 163 9.51 7.57 22.36
C ALA A 163 8.00 7.45 22.68
N VAL A 164 7.38 6.31 22.34
CA VAL A 164 5.95 6.09 22.57
C VAL A 164 5.75 5.59 23.99
N THR A 165 5.19 6.44 24.83
CA THR A 165 4.92 6.14 26.25
C THR A 165 3.47 5.72 26.50
N ASP A 166 2.55 6.12 25.63
CA ASP A 166 1.14 5.74 25.68
C ASP A 166 0.84 4.62 24.66
N SER A 167 0.27 3.52 25.15
CA SER A 167 -0.19 2.40 24.32
C SER A 167 -1.18 2.82 23.22
N ALA A 168 -2.01 3.83 23.46
CA ALA A 168 -2.97 4.33 22.47
C ALA A 168 -2.27 5.00 21.27
N ALA A 169 -1.04 5.49 21.44
CA ALA A 169 -0.26 6.14 20.38
C ALA A 169 0.51 5.15 19.49
N VAL A 170 0.54 3.85 19.82
CA VAL A 170 1.24 2.82 19.04
C VAL A 170 0.62 2.67 17.64
N ALA A 171 -0.71 2.48 17.56
CA ALA A 171 -1.39 2.27 16.29
C ALA A 171 -1.29 3.50 15.34
N PRO A 172 -1.50 4.75 15.81
CA PRO A 172 -1.25 5.94 14.99
C PRO A 172 0.20 6.08 14.51
N THR A 173 1.18 5.74 15.35
CA THR A 173 2.60 5.78 15.00
C THR A 173 2.93 4.75 13.91
N LEU A 174 2.37 3.54 14.01
CA LEU A 174 2.46 2.50 13.00
C LEU A 174 1.86 2.97 11.67
N ALA A 175 0.60 3.41 11.67
CA ALA A 175 -0.12 3.87 10.48
C ALA A 175 0.65 4.97 9.73
N THR A 176 1.14 5.97 10.46
CA THR A 176 1.94 7.06 9.87
C THR A 176 3.24 6.53 9.26
N SER A 177 3.92 5.60 9.94
CA SER A 177 5.20 5.05 9.47
C SER A 177 5.04 4.19 8.20
N ILE A 178 3.91 3.50 8.03
CA ILE A 178 3.59 2.70 6.82
C ILE A 178 2.89 3.51 5.73
N GLY A 179 2.81 4.83 5.86
CA GLY A 179 2.24 5.72 4.84
C GLY A 179 0.71 5.69 4.77
N MET A 180 0.02 5.22 5.81
CA MET A 180 -1.44 5.33 5.88
C MET A 180 -1.86 6.75 6.28
N HIS A 181 -2.79 7.31 5.52
CA HIS A 181 -3.48 8.53 5.92
C HIS A 181 -4.55 8.18 6.96
N LEU A 182 -4.36 8.62 8.20
CA LEU A 182 -5.37 8.45 9.25
C LEU A 182 -6.61 9.26 8.88
N LEU A 183 -7.66 8.57 8.44
CA LEU A 183 -9.03 9.04 8.60
C LEU A 183 -9.47 8.50 9.95
N GLU A 184 -10.08 9.34 10.80
CA GLU A 184 -10.54 8.97 12.14
C GLU A 184 -11.28 7.62 12.09
N SER A 185 -10.66 6.56 12.60
CA SER A 185 -11.13 5.20 12.45
C SER A 185 -11.01 4.47 13.78
N THR A 186 -12.14 3.99 14.30
CA THR A 186 -12.21 3.01 15.39
C THR A 186 -11.65 1.64 14.99
N ARG A 187 -11.22 1.46 13.73
CA ARG A 187 -10.71 0.20 13.15
C ARG A 187 -9.25 0.29 12.71
N LEU A 188 -8.49 1.27 13.20
CA LEU A 188 -7.12 1.53 12.76
C LEU A 188 -6.22 0.28 12.81
N VAL A 189 -6.36 -0.57 13.83
CA VAL A 189 -5.57 -1.80 13.97
C VAL A 189 -5.91 -2.83 12.89
N GLU A 190 -7.19 -3.01 12.56
CA GLU A 190 -7.63 -3.92 11.49
C GLU A 190 -7.13 -3.42 10.13
N GLU A 191 -7.22 -2.12 9.88
CA GLU A 191 -6.74 -1.52 8.64
C GLU A 191 -5.21 -1.67 8.47
N ILE A 192 -4.45 -1.47 9.56
CA ILE A 192 -3.00 -1.74 9.58
C ILE A 192 -2.72 -3.22 9.29
N ALA A 193 -3.44 -4.14 9.94
CA ALA A 193 -3.25 -5.58 9.76
C ALA A 193 -3.58 -6.01 8.32
N GLU A 194 -4.67 -5.51 7.74
CA GLU A 194 -5.02 -5.75 6.34
C GLU A 194 -3.96 -5.17 5.38
N GLN A 195 -3.39 -4.01 5.71
CA GLN A 195 -2.36 -3.38 4.88
C GLN A 195 -1.07 -4.21 4.89
N ILE A 196 -0.60 -4.64 6.06
CA ILE A 196 0.61 -5.46 6.20
C ILE A 196 0.38 -6.86 5.61
N GLY A 197 -0.80 -7.45 5.82
CA GLY A 197 -1.12 -8.81 5.36
C GLY A 197 -1.42 -8.95 3.87
N ARG A 198 -1.61 -7.84 3.14
CA ARG A 198 -1.82 -7.84 1.67
C ARG A 198 -0.52 -7.88 0.85
N SER A 199 0.63 -7.67 1.51
CA SER A 199 1.96 -7.56 0.91
C SER A 199 2.74 -8.89 0.93
N THR A 200 2.04 -10.02 0.74
CA THR A 200 2.64 -11.37 0.64
C THR A 200 2.05 -12.06 -0.58
#